data_AF-A0A9Q9CBR2-F1
#
_entry.id   AF-A0A9Q9CBR2-F1
#
_cell.length_a   1.000
_cell.length_b   1.000
_cell.length_c   1.000
_cell.angle_alpha   90.00
_cell.angle_beta   90.00
_cell.angle_gamma   90.00
#
_symmetry.space_group_name_H-M   'P 1'
#
loop_
_entity.id
_entity.type
_entity.pdbx_description
1 polymer ?
#
loop_
_entity_poly.entity_id
_entity_poly.type
_entity_poly.pdbx_seq_one_letter_code
_entity_poly.pdbx_strand_id
1 'polypeptide(L)'
;MERIDSLFSEIRDVDECYARYQSFRDEKNKLEKELGRIEEEIKRVDSVSLEREIKKTTNEYQSVLEDIEVLSLNSKECRTIEDLEMVFSKILDMDVLLKKSLEFLKHSATIRYLDQESEGKIKGQEDEHENRFAWFEISKDVEMLFELSAKYARIQERCYLSFKLMVCENIQDLIPVDIKIFQDDRSLFFASERNRDELSACILGEKAVMDLKEILEYKMMSHAIFEVLRDNLRKRVVEKGLSDEEVERNNLFFKDTEFYVHNVPEWKLDVVMKEIIEMTKGPRSMDAVEIFEASDRMPRSVSASYKRFQGCFEVFRKLKSKRHEKGAKVINRAITKLFDPKRHEPSVYSYFVEFADITHFLRTYPGHPLTDELSKRKEELFFDIVKESSRVSVDLSEPLVTLKLYFKEKHVEFVDNMRLFVPLINRSLFEIQFFEILDEGLMERILGLRMAKKSTIKNIVLLIDYVLDLSFHLPMEAIGNKEKLRSYKQVLSLDKESLVKDYRNGKLCISDEEFISLCSLAFRDLEDKAFLLGKTSG
;
A
#
# COMPACT_ATOMS: atom_id res chain seq x y z
N MET A 1 -25.67 -135.93 42.03
CA MET A 1 -24.33 -135.59 41.51
C MET A 1 -24.41 -134.74 40.25
N GLU A 2 -25.31 -135.01 39.29
CA GLU A 2 -25.45 -134.22 38.05
C GLU A 2 -25.73 -132.71 38.24
N ARG A 3 -26.46 -132.30 39.29
CA ARG A 3 -26.64 -130.87 39.63
C ARG A 3 -25.39 -130.16 40.13
N ILE A 4 -24.43 -130.91 40.67
CA ILE A 4 -23.19 -130.35 41.23
C ILE A 4 -22.17 -130.16 40.11
N ASP A 5 -22.13 -131.06 39.13
CA ASP A 5 -21.22 -130.96 37.99
C ASP A 5 -21.58 -129.80 37.03
N SER A 6 -22.88 -129.50 36.84
CA SER A 6 -23.29 -128.32 36.04
C SER A 6 -22.96 -126.99 36.74
N LEU A 7 -23.08 -126.96 38.08
CA LEU A 7 -22.65 -125.81 38.89
C LEU A 7 -21.11 -125.64 38.82
N PHE A 8 -20.33 -126.73 38.75
CA PHE A 8 -18.88 -126.64 38.63
C PHE A 8 -18.41 -126.18 37.24
N SER A 9 -19.11 -126.51 36.15
CA SER A 9 -18.80 -125.95 34.82
C SER A 9 -19.16 -124.47 34.73
N GLU A 10 -20.25 -124.03 35.35
CA GLU A 10 -20.59 -122.60 35.46
C GLU A 10 -19.58 -121.84 36.32
N ILE A 11 -19.04 -122.44 37.38
CA ILE A 11 -18.01 -121.83 38.24
C ILE A 11 -16.66 -121.70 37.53
N ARG A 12 -16.31 -122.61 36.62
CA ARG A 12 -15.01 -122.60 35.93
C ARG A 12 -14.86 -121.46 34.90
N ASP A 13 -15.97 -120.90 34.43
CA ASP A 13 -16.03 -119.72 33.55
C ASP A 13 -16.12 -118.37 34.30
N VAL A 14 -16.31 -118.39 35.63
CA VAL A 14 -16.44 -117.15 36.45
C VAL A 14 -15.12 -116.39 36.50
N ASP A 15 -13.99 -117.08 36.63
CA ASP A 15 -12.67 -116.42 36.68
C ASP A 15 -12.33 -115.75 35.34
N GLU A 16 -12.68 -116.36 34.22
CA GLU A 16 -12.46 -115.78 32.89
C GLU A 16 -13.42 -114.60 32.61
N CYS A 17 -14.70 -114.72 33.03
CA CYS A 17 -15.65 -113.61 32.98
C CYS A 17 -15.25 -112.46 33.89
N TYR A 18 -14.73 -112.74 35.07
CA TYR A 18 -14.26 -111.73 36.02
C TYR A 18 -12.99 -111.03 35.54
N ALA A 19 -12.06 -111.77 34.94
CA ALA A 19 -10.87 -111.21 34.30
C ALA A 19 -11.23 -110.31 33.10
N ARG A 20 -12.18 -110.75 32.24
CA ARG A 20 -12.71 -109.90 31.16
C ARG A 20 -13.42 -108.66 31.68
N TYR A 21 -14.22 -108.79 32.74
CA TYR A 21 -14.86 -107.65 33.39
C TYR A 21 -13.84 -106.66 33.97
N GLN A 22 -12.79 -107.15 34.64
CA GLN A 22 -11.71 -106.29 35.13
C GLN A 22 -10.98 -105.59 33.99
N SER A 23 -10.66 -106.30 32.91
CA SER A 23 -10.08 -105.71 31.70
C SER A 23 -10.95 -104.60 31.12
N PHE A 24 -12.26 -104.84 30.95
CA PHE A 24 -13.18 -103.82 30.43
C PHE A 24 -13.38 -102.66 31.40
N ARG A 25 -13.35 -102.91 32.71
CA ARG A 25 -13.43 -101.86 33.73
C ARG A 25 -12.19 -100.97 33.71
N ASP A 26 -11.00 -101.56 33.56
CA ASP A 26 -9.74 -100.82 33.48
C ASP A 26 -9.65 -100.03 32.18
N GLU A 27 -10.10 -100.61 31.06
CA GLU A 27 -10.19 -99.94 29.76
C GLU A 27 -11.21 -98.79 29.78
N LYS A 28 -12.37 -98.99 30.40
CA LYS A 28 -13.36 -97.93 30.65
C LYS A 28 -12.76 -96.80 31.49
N ASN A 29 -12.09 -97.11 32.60
CA ASN A 29 -11.45 -96.10 33.45
C ASN A 29 -10.36 -95.33 32.69
N LYS A 30 -9.66 -95.98 31.76
CA LYS A 30 -8.64 -95.37 30.92
C LYS A 30 -9.26 -94.42 29.90
N LEU A 31 -10.35 -94.83 29.25
CA LEU A 31 -11.12 -94.00 28.33
C LEU A 31 -11.77 -92.80 29.03
N GLU A 32 -12.35 -92.97 30.22
CA GLU A 32 -12.90 -91.85 31.01
C GLU A 32 -11.84 -90.81 31.38
N LYS A 33 -10.61 -91.26 31.69
CA LYS A 33 -9.48 -90.36 31.92
C LYS A 33 -9.02 -89.62 30.65
N GLU A 34 -9.02 -90.29 29.50
CA GLU A 34 -8.71 -89.64 28.22
C GLU A 34 -9.79 -88.63 27.82
N LEU A 35 -11.06 -88.96 28.04
CA LEU A 35 -12.19 -88.09 27.75
C LEU A 35 -12.15 -86.83 28.62
N GLY A 36 -11.85 -86.98 29.93
CA GLY A 36 -11.63 -85.84 30.82
C GLY A 36 -10.47 -84.94 30.39
N ARG A 37 -9.37 -85.51 29.87
CA ARG A 37 -8.25 -84.72 29.32
C ARG A 37 -8.65 -83.95 28.06
N ILE A 38 -9.37 -84.59 27.14
CA ILE A 38 -9.85 -83.97 25.90
C ILE A 38 -10.81 -82.82 26.22
N GLU A 39 -11.73 -82.99 27.18
CA GLU A 39 -12.65 -81.94 27.60
C GLU A 39 -11.94 -80.74 28.23
N GLU A 40 -10.90 -80.97 29.05
CA GLU A 40 -10.06 -79.90 29.60
C GLU A 40 -9.27 -79.16 28.51
N GLU A 41 -8.78 -79.88 27.51
CA GLU A 41 -8.03 -79.31 26.39
C GLU A 41 -8.92 -78.46 25.48
N ILE A 42 -10.14 -78.93 25.17
CA ILE A 42 -11.16 -78.16 24.44
C ILE A 42 -11.49 -76.87 25.19
N LYS A 43 -11.79 -76.94 26.49
CA LYS A 43 -12.10 -75.76 27.32
C LYS A 43 -10.95 -74.75 27.33
N ARG A 44 -9.70 -75.20 27.41
CA ARG A 44 -8.52 -74.32 27.32
C ARG A 44 -8.36 -73.66 25.96
N VAL A 45 -8.53 -74.41 24.87
CA VAL A 45 -8.39 -73.87 23.52
C VAL A 45 -9.48 -72.83 23.25
N ASP A 46 -10.72 -73.11 23.63
CA ASP A 46 -11.85 -72.19 23.48
C ASP A 46 -11.66 -70.93 24.32
N SER A 47 -11.20 -71.05 25.58
CA SER A 47 -10.94 -69.89 26.45
C SER A 47 -9.82 -69.01 25.89
N VAL A 48 -8.72 -69.60 25.42
CA VAL A 48 -7.59 -68.87 24.82
C VAL A 48 -8.00 -68.21 23.49
N SER A 49 -8.85 -68.86 22.70
CA SER A 49 -9.40 -68.27 21.46
C SER A 49 -10.29 -67.07 21.76
N LEU A 50 -11.21 -67.19 22.72
CA LEU A 50 -12.08 -66.10 23.16
C LEU A 50 -11.28 -64.92 23.73
N GLU A 51 -10.27 -65.18 24.56
CA GLU A 51 -9.39 -64.11 25.08
C GLU A 51 -8.67 -63.35 23.97
N ARG A 52 -8.22 -64.04 22.91
CA ARG A 52 -7.62 -63.38 21.75
C ARG A 52 -8.63 -62.52 20.99
N GLU A 53 -9.84 -63.00 20.76
CA GLU A 53 -10.90 -62.23 20.09
C GLU A 53 -11.34 -61.02 20.91
N ILE A 54 -11.50 -61.17 22.23
CA ILE A 54 -11.79 -60.05 23.14
C ILE A 54 -10.68 -59.02 23.05
N LYS A 55 -9.41 -59.44 23.11
CA LYS A 55 -8.27 -58.53 23.00
C LYS A 55 -8.22 -57.83 21.65
N LYS A 56 -8.48 -58.55 20.55
CA LYS A 56 -8.54 -57.97 19.20
C LYS A 56 -9.66 -56.93 19.09
N THR A 57 -10.86 -57.26 19.54
CA THR A 57 -12.04 -56.38 19.52
C THR A 57 -11.82 -55.16 20.42
N THR A 58 -11.18 -55.33 21.58
CA THR A 58 -10.84 -54.23 22.49
C THR A 58 -9.85 -53.27 21.83
N ASN A 59 -8.84 -53.79 21.14
CA ASN A 59 -7.89 -52.97 20.39
C ASN A 59 -8.56 -52.22 19.22
N GLU A 60 -9.46 -52.88 18.47
CA GLU A 60 -10.22 -52.26 17.39
C GLU A 60 -11.17 -51.16 17.91
N TYR A 61 -11.88 -51.43 19.02
CA TYR A 61 -12.74 -50.45 19.67
C TYR A 61 -11.94 -49.23 20.16
N GLN A 62 -10.77 -49.46 20.77
CA GLN A 62 -9.88 -48.38 21.20
C GLN A 62 -9.41 -47.53 20.02
N SER A 63 -9.04 -48.16 18.89
CA SER A 63 -8.66 -47.46 17.66
C SER A 63 -9.79 -46.59 17.12
N VAL A 64 -11.04 -47.10 17.12
CA VAL A 64 -12.20 -46.34 16.66
C VAL A 64 -12.49 -45.15 17.58
N LEU A 65 -12.32 -45.30 18.90
CA LEU A 65 -12.46 -44.18 19.83
C LEU A 65 -11.42 -43.09 19.58
N GLU A 66 -10.16 -43.46 19.31
CA GLU A 66 -9.10 -42.53 18.95
C GLU A 66 -9.41 -41.79 17.64
N ASP A 67 -9.93 -42.50 16.63
CA ASP A 67 -10.34 -41.89 15.34
C ASP A 67 -11.50 -40.89 15.51
N ILE A 68 -12.51 -41.23 16.33
CA ILE A 68 -13.64 -40.33 16.64
C ILE A 68 -13.13 -39.07 17.34
N GLU A 69 -12.18 -39.22 18.26
CA GLU A 69 -11.62 -38.09 18.99
C GLU A 69 -10.81 -37.16 18.07
N VAL A 70 -9.99 -37.71 17.17
CA VAL A 70 -9.25 -36.94 16.16
C VAL A 70 -10.21 -36.19 15.22
N LEU A 71 -11.29 -36.84 14.76
CA LEU A 71 -12.32 -36.19 13.94
C LEU A 71 -13.01 -35.04 14.70
N SER A 72 -13.31 -35.25 15.97
CA SER A 72 -13.90 -34.22 16.84
C SER A 72 -12.98 -33.00 16.96
N LEU A 73 -11.69 -33.21 17.27
CA LEU A 73 -10.68 -32.15 17.39
C LEU A 73 -10.47 -31.38 16.08
N ASN A 74 -10.54 -32.06 14.93
CA ASN A 74 -10.46 -31.42 13.62
C ASN A 74 -11.64 -30.45 13.39
N SER A 75 -12.83 -30.79 13.88
CA SER A 75 -14.06 -30.01 13.66
C SER A 75 -14.27 -28.86 14.65
N LYS A 76 -13.83 -29.03 15.91
CA LYS A 76 -14.05 -28.05 16.99
C LYS A 76 -13.18 -26.81 16.83
N GLU A 77 -13.74 -25.62 17.02
CA GLU A 77 -12.97 -24.37 17.03
C GLU A 77 -12.00 -24.33 18.23
N CYS A 78 -10.73 -23.98 18.01
CA CYS A 78 -9.74 -23.82 19.07
C CYS A 78 -9.81 -22.40 19.66
N ARG A 79 -10.22 -22.27 20.92
CA ARG A 79 -10.35 -20.97 21.61
C ARG A 79 -9.41 -20.80 22.80
N THR A 80 -8.97 -21.90 23.43
CA THR A 80 -8.07 -21.85 24.58
C THR A 80 -6.77 -22.60 24.31
N ILE A 81 -5.78 -22.42 25.19
CA ILE A 81 -4.49 -23.08 25.05
C ILE A 81 -4.61 -24.60 25.27
N GLU A 82 -5.50 -25.04 26.16
CA GLU A 82 -5.72 -26.47 26.43
C GLU A 82 -6.33 -27.18 25.22
N ASP A 83 -7.23 -26.51 24.49
CA ASP A 83 -7.71 -27.03 23.21
C ASP A 83 -6.54 -27.25 22.24
N LEU A 84 -5.60 -26.30 22.20
CA LEU A 84 -4.45 -26.37 21.31
C LEU A 84 -3.47 -27.48 21.71
N GLU A 85 -3.20 -27.65 23.00
CA GLU A 85 -2.36 -28.75 23.53
C GLU A 85 -2.93 -30.13 23.17
N MET A 86 -4.26 -30.29 23.28
CA MET A 86 -4.94 -31.52 22.86
C MET A 86 -4.79 -31.76 21.35
N VAL A 87 -4.91 -30.72 20.53
CA VAL A 87 -4.70 -30.83 19.08
C VAL A 87 -3.25 -31.22 18.77
N PHE A 88 -2.25 -30.54 19.35
CA PHE A 88 -0.84 -30.83 19.11
C PHE A 88 -0.39 -32.22 19.61
N SER A 89 -1.07 -32.77 20.62
CA SER A 89 -0.76 -34.12 21.13
C SER A 89 -1.36 -35.26 20.30
N LYS A 90 -2.41 -35.00 19.51
CA LYS A 90 -3.18 -36.06 18.80
C LYS A 90 -3.19 -35.91 17.28
N ILE A 91 -3.03 -34.71 16.75
CA ILE A 91 -3.08 -34.44 15.31
C ILE A 91 -1.66 -34.24 14.77
N LEU A 92 -1.31 -34.99 13.72
CA LEU A 92 -0.03 -34.87 13.02
C LEU A 92 -0.14 -34.09 11.70
N ASP A 93 -1.35 -33.81 11.24
CA ASP A 93 -1.59 -33.03 10.02
C ASP A 93 -1.21 -31.56 10.23
N MET A 94 -0.17 -31.13 9.52
CA MET A 94 0.40 -29.79 9.62
C MET A 94 -0.54 -28.67 9.19
N ASP A 95 -1.41 -28.92 8.22
CA ASP A 95 -2.35 -27.90 7.72
C ASP A 95 -3.49 -27.72 8.73
N VAL A 96 -3.94 -28.80 9.37
CA VAL A 96 -4.90 -28.73 10.47
C VAL A 96 -4.29 -28.02 11.67
N LEU A 97 -3.09 -28.41 12.10
CA LEU A 97 -2.38 -27.76 13.21
C LEU A 97 -2.23 -26.26 12.96
N LEU A 98 -1.79 -25.86 11.77
CA LEU A 98 -1.68 -24.45 11.40
C LEU A 98 -3.03 -23.73 11.47
N LYS A 99 -4.09 -24.32 10.90
CA LYS A 99 -5.43 -23.74 10.93
C LYS A 99 -5.90 -23.51 12.37
N LYS A 100 -5.73 -24.50 13.25
CA LYS A 100 -6.12 -24.42 14.67
C LYS A 100 -5.31 -23.37 15.44
N SER A 101 -4.00 -23.29 15.20
CA SER A 101 -3.15 -22.25 15.78
C SER A 101 -3.56 -20.85 15.37
N LEU A 102 -3.94 -20.65 14.10
CA LEU A 102 -4.43 -19.36 13.62
C LEU A 102 -5.83 -19.02 14.14
N GLU A 103 -6.71 -20.02 14.32
CA GLU A 103 -8.00 -19.84 14.99
C GLU A 103 -7.81 -19.36 16.43
N PHE A 104 -6.95 -20.03 17.19
CA PHE A 104 -6.62 -19.63 18.57
C PHE A 104 -6.06 -18.19 18.62
N LEU A 105 -5.11 -17.84 17.75
CA LEU A 105 -4.54 -16.48 17.72
C LEU A 105 -5.59 -15.38 17.55
N LYS A 106 -6.61 -15.60 16.71
CA LYS A 106 -7.68 -14.63 16.50
C LYS A 106 -8.53 -14.39 17.75
N HIS A 107 -8.67 -15.39 18.61
CA HIS A 107 -9.39 -15.26 19.88
C HIS A 107 -8.50 -14.66 20.97
N SER A 108 -7.19 -14.91 20.89
CA SER A 108 -6.21 -14.50 21.88
C SER A 108 -5.68 -13.08 21.71
N ALA A 109 -5.89 -12.42 20.57
CA ALA A 109 -5.49 -11.03 20.34
C ALA A 109 -6.66 -10.24 19.74
N THR A 110 -7.32 -9.39 20.53
CA THR A 110 -8.56 -8.71 20.13
C THR A 110 -8.61 -7.24 20.55
N ILE A 111 -9.29 -6.40 19.76
CA ILE A 111 -9.69 -5.08 20.22
C ILE A 111 -10.94 -5.23 21.08
N ARG A 112 -10.93 -4.62 22.26
CA ARG A 112 -12.13 -4.40 23.07
C ARG A 112 -12.49 -2.92 23.05
N TYR A 113 -13.78 -2.65 22.96
CA TYR A 113 -14.35 -1.33 23.10
C TYR A 113 -15.06 -1.21 24.43
N LEU A 114 -14.95 -0.06 25.10
CA LEU A 114 -15.93 0.34 26.10
C LEU A 114 -17.23 0.67 25.39
N ASP A 115 -18.30 0.05 25.86
CA ASP A 115 -19.59 0.71 25.85
C ASP A 115 -19.69 1.57 27.11
N GLN A 116 -19.95 2.87 26.95
CA GLN A 116 -20.25 3.81 28.05
C GLN A 116 -21.62 3.53 28.72
N GLU A 117 -22.17 2.32 28.61
CA GLU A 117 -23.47 1.96 29.20
C GLU A 117 -23.30 1.20 30.52
N SER A 118 -22.92 1.92 31.56
CA SER A 118 -23.22 1.53 32.93
C SER A 118 -23.46 2.71 33.85
N GLU A 119 -24.17 3.75 33.37
CA GLU A 119 -24.98 4.61 34.24
C GLU A 119 -26.08 5.35 33.42
N GLY A 120 -27.29 4.80 33.44
CA GLY A 120 -28.53 5.57 33.21
C GLY A 120 -28.95 5.89 31.76
N LYS A 121 -29.89 5.09 31.25
CA LYS A 121 -30.95 5.42 30.25
C LYS A 121 -30.78 6.74 29.47
N ILE A 122 -30.65 6.66 28.15
CA ILE A 122 -31.53 7.34 27.16
C ILE A 122 -31.38 6.64 25.81
N LYS A 123 -32.52 6.46 25.14
CA LYS A 123 -32.69 5.82 23.83
C LYS A 123 -32.02 6.60 22.70
N GLY A 124 -31.38 5.85 21.81
CA GLY A 124 -31.51 5.98 20.35
C GLY A 124 -30.77 7.13 19.68
N GLN A 125 -29.73 6.80 18.92
CA GLN A 125 -29.71 6.88 17.46
C GLN A 125 -28.39 6.30 16.95
N GLU A 126 -28.48 5.57 15.84
CA GLU A 126 -27.34 5.20 15.00
C GLU A 126 -26.73 6.49 14.46
N ASP A 127 -25.60 6.93 15.04
CA ASP A 127 -24.56 7.71 14.36
C ASP A 127 -23.33 7.83 15.28
N GLU A 128 -22.15 7.75 14.65
CA GLU A 128 -20.81 8.10 15.16
C GLU A 128 -20.10 7.14 16.15
N HIS A 129 -19.32 6.23 15.56
CA HIS A 129 -18.27 5.43 16.22
C HIS A 129 -17.04 6.24 16.69
N GLU A 130 -17.09 7.58 16.72
CA GLU A 130 -15.88 8.41 16.92
C GLU A 130 -15.42 8.59 18.37
N ASN A 131 -16.17 8.11 19.38
CA ASN A 131 -15.81 8.32 20.81
C ASN A 131 -15.84 7.06 21.70
N ARG A 132 -15.74 5.83 21.15
CA ARG A 132 -15.63 4.62 22.00
C ARG A 132 -14.16 4.33 22.34
N PHE A 133 -13.85 4.22 23.64
CA PHE A 133 -12.51 3.85 24.11
C PHE A 133 -12.17 2.43 23.66
N ALA A 134 -11.07 2.26 22.93
CA ALA A 134 -10.57 0.97 22.49
C ALA A 134 -9.23 0.65 23.18
N TRP A 135 -9.06 -0.60 23.63
CA TRP A 135 -7.75 -1.15 23.99
C TRP A 135 -7.49 -2.45 23.24
N PHE A 136 -6.21 -2.74 23.01
CA PHE A 136 -5.79 -3.99 22.43
C PHE A 136 -5.44 -4.98 23.54
N GLU A 137 -6.20 -6.06 23.62
CA GLU A 137 -6.05 -7.15 24.59
C GLU A 137 -5.32 -8.32 23.93
N ILE A 138 -4.26 -8.81 24.58
CA ILE A 138 -3.48 -9.96 24.14
C ILE A 138 -3.39 -10.97 25.30
N SER A 139 -3.90 -12.18 25.10
CA SER A 139 -3.74 -13.28 26.07
C SER A 139 -2.26 -13.65 26.24
N LYS A 140 -1.86 -13.87 27.49
CA LYS A 140 -0.53 -14.37 27.86
C LYS A 140 -0.25 -15.76 27.27
N ASP A 141 -1.31 -16.53 26.94
CA ASP A 141 -1.21 -17.85 26.31
C ASP A 141 -0.69 -17.82 24.86
N VAL A 142 -0.61 -16.64 24.23
CA VAL A 142 0.02 -16.50 22.91
C VAL A 142 1.49 -16.94 22.95
N GLU A 143 2.20 -16.72 24.07
CA GLU A 143 3.57 -17.22 24.22
C GLU A 143 3.59 -18.76 24.28
N MET A 144 2.64 -19.37 24.97
CA MET A 144 2.52 -20.83 25.04
C MET A 144 2.26 -21.46 23.68
N LEU A 145 1.48 -20.81 22.80
CA LEU A 145 1.38 -21.23 21.40
C LEU A 145 2.75 -21.26 20.71
N PHE A 146 3.59 -20.25 20.91
CA PHE A 146 4.92 -20.22 20.29
C PHE A 146 5.83 -21.31 20.85
N GLU A 147 5.70 -21.66 22.13
CA GLU A 147 6.42 -22.77 22.74
C GLU A 147 5.94 -24.13 22.21
N LEU A 148 4.63 -24.36 22.14
CA LEU A 148 4.04 -25.60 21.59
C LEU A 148 4.42 -25.82 20.13
N SER A 149 4.43 -24.75 19.34
CA SER A 149 4.79 -24.79 17.92
C SER A 149 6.29 -24.77 17.63
N ALA A 150 7.16 -24.70 18.65
CA ALA A 150 8.61 -24.58 18.46
C ALA A 150 9.25 -25.75 17.69
N LYS A 151 8.66 -26.95 17.76
CA LYS A 151 9.09 -28.12 16.98
C LYS A 151 8.65 -28.08 15.51
N TYR A 152 7.79 -27.12 15.15
CA TYR A 152 7.10 -27.02 13.88
C TYR A 152 7.36 -25.65 13.23
N ALA A 153 8.58 -25.44 12.74
CA ALA A 153 9.07 -24.15 12.24
C ALA A 153 8.09 -23.43 11.29
N ARG A 154 7.49 -24.14 10.33
CA ARG A 154 6.51 -23.56 9.38
C ARG A 154 5.25 -23.02 10.07
N ILE A 155 4.77 -23.69 11.12
CA ILE A 155 3.60 -23.25 11.88
C ILE A 155 3.97 -22.04 12.72
N GLN A 156 5.08 -22.12 13.45
CA GLN A 156 5.56 -21.03 14.30
C GLN A 156 5.79 -19.74 13.51
N GLU A 157 6.46 -19.82 12.35
CA GLU A 157 6.69 -18.68 11.46
C GLU A 157 5.38 -18.04 10.98
N ARG A 158 4.42 -18.85 10.53
CA ARG A 158 3.12 -18.34 10.05
C ARG A 158 2.29 -17.73 11.16
N CYS A 159 2.32 -18.32 12.36
CA CYS A 159 1.67 -17.78 13.55
C CYS A 159 2.31 -16.45 13.96
N TYR A 160 3.64 -16.37 13.97
CA TYR A 160 4.38 -15.16 14.30
C TYR A 160 4.06 -14.02 13.33
N LEU A 161 4.10 -14.28 12.02
CA LEU A 161 3.75 -13.28 11.00
C LEU A 161 2.29 -12.82 11.12
N SER A 162 1.36 -13.74 11.37
CA SER A 162 -0.06 -13.41 11.54
C SER A 162 -0.30 -12.58 12.80
N PHE A 163 0.33 -12.95 13.91
CA PHE A 163 0.28 -12.18 15.16
C PHE A 163 0.88 -10.78 14.97
N LYS A 164 2.07 -10.68 14.35
CA LYS A 164 2.69 -9.39 14.05
C LYS A 164 1.80 -8.49 13.19
N LEU A 165 1.10 -9.04 12.20
CA LEU A 165 0.13 -8.29 11.39
C LEU A 165 -1.04 -7.79 12.23
N MET A 166 -1.63 -8.65 13.08
CA MET A 166 -2.69 -8.23 14.02
C MET A 166 -2.19 -7.09 14.93
N VAL A 167 -0.99 -7.22 15.51
CA VAL A 167 -0.41 -6.14 16.31
C VAL A 167 -0.25 -4.87 15.47
N CYS A 168 0.32 -4.98 14.26
CA CYS A 168 0.53 -3.85 13.36
C CYS A 168 -0.76 -3.09 13.02
N GLU A 169 -1.86 -3.79 12.77
CA GLU A 169 -3.18 -3.21 12.49
C GLU A 169 -3.77 -2.51 13.72
N ASN A 170 -3.62 -3.10 14.90
CA ASN A 170 -4.30 -2.63 16.12
C ASN A 170 -3.57 -1.51 16.86
N ILE A 171 -2.24 -1.46 16.79
CA ILE A 171 -1.43 -0.37 17.39
C ILE A 171 -0.76 0.49 16.33
N GLN A 172 -1.36 0.59 15.14
CA GLN A 172 -0.85 1.41 14.04
C GLN A 172 -0.65 2.86 14.50
N ASP A 173 0.46 3.46 14.07
CA ASP A 173 0.84 4.85 14.34
C ASP A 173 1.09 5.20 15.82
N LEU A 174 0.94 4.26 16.76
CA LEU A 174 1.30 4.46 18.16
C LEU A 174 2.82 4.28 18.35
N ILE A 175 3.41 5.17 19.15
CA ILE A 175 4.81 5.08 19.58
C ILE A 175 4.87 4.73 21.07
N PRO A 176 6.01 4.20 21.56
CA PRO A 176 6.09 3.70 22.94
C PRO A 176 5.62 4.68 24.02
N VAL A 177 5.93 5.98 23.90
CA VAL A 177 5.50 6.99 24.89
C VAL A 177 3.98 7.20 24.90
N ASP A 178 3.29 6.86 23.81
CA ASP A 178 1.85 6.99 23.66
C ASP A 178 1.09 5.78 24.24
N ILE A 179 1.79 4.77 24.80
CA ILE A 179 1.20 3.50 25.22
C ILE A 179 1.41 3.26 26.70
N LYS A 180 0.33 2.87 27.39
CA LYS A 180 0.38 2.27 28.72
C LYS A 180 0.01 0.81 28.62
N ILE A 181 0.76 -0.02 29.33
CA ILE A 181 0.57 -1.47 29.37
C ILE A 181 0.06 -1.84 30.75
N PHE A 182 -1.09 -2.48 30.79
CA PHE A 182 -1.68 -3.04 32.00
C PHE A 182 -1.72 -4.56 31.88
N GLN A 183 -1.77 -5.24 33.01
CA GLN A 183 -1.94 -6.68 33.03
C GLN A 183 -2.95 -7.12 34.08
N ASP A 184 -3.55 -8.28 33.81
CA ASP A 184 -4.17 -9.13 34.81
C ASP A 184 -3.56 -10.54 34.73
N ASP A 185 -4.17 -11.52 35.40
CA ASP A 185 -3.68 -12.90 35.42
C ASP A 185 -3.65 -13.56 34.03
N ARG A 186 -4.46 -13.10 33.07
CA ARG A 186 -4.67 -13.78 31.77
C ARG A 186 -4.16 -12.99 30.58
N SER A 187 -4.19 -11.67 30.63
CA SER A 187 -4.03 -10.82 29.45
C SER A 187 -3.14 -9.60 29.72
N LEU A 188 -2.54 -9.11 28.64
CA LEU A 188 -1.88 -7.83 28.51
C LEU A 188 -2.82 -6.84 27.79
N PHE A 189 -2.90 -5.62 28.28
CA PHE A 189 -3.77 -4.57 27.75
C PHE A 189 -2.93 -3.37 27.32
N PHE A 190 -2.97 -3.03 26.04
CA PHE A 190 -2.28 -1.89 25.45
C PHE A 190 -3.27 -0.76 25.23
N ALA A 191 -3.12 0.34 25.98
CA ALA A 191 -3.98 1.51 25.93
C ALA A 191 -3.22 2.75 25.47
N SER A 192 -3.82 3.58 24.62
CA SER A 192 -3.20 4.81 24.10
C SER A 192 -3.47 6.05 24.98
N GLU A 193 -2.48 6.94 25.09
CA GLU A 193 -2.54 8.20 25.85
C GLU A 193 -3.53 9.25 25.34
N ARG A 194 -4.13 9.09 24.14
CA ARG A 194 -5.14 10.04 23.61
C ARG A 194 -6.39 10.17 24.51
N ASN A 195 -6.50 9.32 25.53
CA ASN A 195 -7.68 9.13 26.39
C ASN A 195 -7.35 9.29 27.89
N ARG A 196 -6.35 10.12 28.25
CA ARG A 196 -5.82 10.25 29.63
C ARG A 196 -6.86 10.63 30.69
N ASP A 197 -7.81 11.49 30.37
CA ASP A 197 -8.66 12.11 31.40
C ASP A 197 -9.81 11.18 31.88
N GLU A 198 -10.25 10.22 31.06
CA GLU A 198 -11.29 9.24 31.44
C GLU A 198 -10.73 7.88 31.90
N LEU A 199 -9.47 7.54 31.56
CA LEU A 199 -8.79 6.30 31.98
C LEU A 199 -8.69 6.14 33.50
N SER A 200 -8.63 7.25 34.24
CA SER A 200 -8.43 7.25 35.69
C SER A 200 -9.65 6.86 36.51
N ALA A 201 -10.86 6.96 35.95
CA ALA A 201 -12.09 6.88 36.75
C ALA A 201 -12.93 5.61 36.53
N CYS A 202 -12.93 5.00 35.34
CA CYS A 202 -13.99 4.01 35.03
C CYS A 202 -13.59 2.53 34.97
N ILE A 203 -12.35 2.11 34.66
CA ILE A 203 -12.10 0.67 34.35
C ILE A 203 -10.81 0.02 34.88
N LEU A 204 -9.82 0.79 35.33
CA LEU A 204 -8.50 0.21 35.69
C LEU A 204 -8.31 -0.10 37.17
N GLY A 205 -9.39 -0.14 37.96
CA GLY A 205 -9.37 -0.22 39.42
C GLY A 205 -8.63 -1.41 40.05
N GLU A 206 -8.28 -2.45 39.27
CA GLU A 206 -7.61 -3.66 39.77
C GLU A 206 -6.39 -4.10 38.92
N LYS A 207 -6.03 -3.40 37.84
CA LYS A 207 -4.94 -3.83 36.94
C LYS A 207 -3.59 -3.21 37.30
N ALA A 208 -2.57 -4.03 37.43
CA ALA A 208 -1.21 -3.56 37.71
C ALA A 208 -0.61 -2.91 36.46
N VAL A 209 0.08 -1.78 36.64
CA VAL A 209 0.97 -1.23 35.61
C VAL A 209 2.13 -2.20 35.46
N MET A 210 2.28 -2.77 34.28
CA MET A 210 3.33 -3.74 34.01
C MET A 210 4.69 -3.04 33.93
N ASP A 211 5.69 -3.55 34.65
CA ASP A 211 7.08 -3.14 34.45
C ASP A 211 7.61 -3.76 33.14
N LEU A 212 8.43 -3.02 32.40
CA LEU A 212 9.02 -3.47 31.12
C LEU A 212 9.81 -4.76 31.26
N LYS A 213 10.32 -5.09 32.45
CA LYS A 213 11.02 -6.36 32.69
C LYS A 213 10.09 -7.57 32.64
N GLU A 214 8.82 -7.40 32.98
CA GLU A 214 7.85 -8.48 33.04
C GLU A 214 7.35 -8.86 31.64
N ILE A 215 7.27 -7.90 30.71
CA ILE A 215 6.87 -8.21 29.33
C ILE A 215 7.92 -9.06 28.60
N LEU A 216 9.19 -8.98 29.01
CA LEU A 216 10.30 -9.73 28.42
C LEU A 216 10.25 -11.24 28.73
N GLU A 217 9.43 -11.65 29.71
CA GLU A 217 9.16 -13.07 29.96
C GLU A 217 8.47 -13.72 28.74
N TYR A 218 7.69 -12.94 27.99
CA TYR A 218 7.02 -13.37 26.77
C TYR A 218 7.89 -13.10 25.54
N LYS A 219 8.89 -13.96 25.28
CA LYS A 219 9.95 -13.73 24.29
C LYS A 219 9.43 -13.43 22.89
N MET A 220 8.63 -14.33 22.31
CA MET A 220 8.17 -14.17 20.92
C MET A 220 7.07 -13.13 20.79
N MET A 221 6.16 -13.08 21.76
CA MET A 221 5.10 -12.08 21.80
C MET A 221 5.69 -10.66 21.92
N SER A 222 6.56 -10.41 22.89
CA SER A 222 7.20 -9.10 23.09
C SER A 222 8.06 -8.70 21.90
N HIS A 223 8.79 -9.64 21.28
CA HIS A 223 9.57 -9.38 20.07
C HIS A 223 8.69 -8.86 18.92
N ALA A 224 7.55 -9.49 18.63
CA ALA A 224 6.63 -9.02 17.59
C ALA A 224 6.08 -7.61 17.89
N ILE A 225 5.74 -7.33 19.15
CA ILE A 225 5.22 -6.04 19.59
C ILE A 225 6.28 -4.96 19.47
N PHE A 226 7.51 -5.24 19.91
CA PHE A 226 8.62 -4.29 19.86
C PHE A 226 9.04 -3.99 18.43
N GLU A 227 9.02 -4.97 17.53
CA GLU A 227 9.22 -4.75 16.09
C GLU A 227 8.21 -3.74 15.54
N VAL A 228 6.92 -3.93 15.82
CA VAL A 228 5.86 -3.02 15.35
C VAL A 228 6.04 -1.61 15.92
N LEU A 229 6.31 -1.49 17.22
CA LEU A 229 6.52 -0.19 17.86
C LEU A 229 7.76 0.54 17.32
N ARG A 230 8.83 -0.21 17.05
CA ARG A 230 10.05 0.33 16.44
C ARG A 230 9.79 0.81 15.01
N ASP A 231 9.01 0.06 14.24
CA ASP A 231 8.61 0.46 12.89
C ASP A 231 7.70 1.71 12.91
N ASN A 232 6.79 1.82 13.88
CA ASN A 232 5.98 3.03 14.07
C ASN A 232 6.85 4.24 14.46
N LEU A 233 7.82 4.06 15.36
CA LEU A 233 8.76 5.13 15.72
C LEU A 233 9.56 5.58 14.49
N ARG A 234 10.02 4.65 13.66
CA ARG A 234 10.69 4.94 12.38
C ARG A 234 9.79 5.79 11.47
N LYS A 235 8.52 5.41 11.28
CA LYS A 235 7.57 6.17 10.45
C LYS A 235 7.36 7.58 11.00
N ARG A 236 7.15 7.71 12.31
CA ARG A 236 6.95 9.02 12.97
C ARG A 236 8.17 9.94 12.85
N VAL A 237 9.39 9.42 12.86
CA VAL A 237 10.60 10.23 12.59
C VAL A 237 10.52 10.91 11.21
N VAL A 238 10.06 10.19 10.20
CA VAL A 238 9.93 10.70 8.83
C VAL A 238 8.77 11.68 8.71
N GLU A 239 7.60 11.32 9.24
CA GLU A 239 6.36 12.06 9.04
C GLU A 239 6.25 13.31 9.92
N LYS A 240 6.70 13.22 11.18
CA LYS A 240 6.60 14.29 12.17
C LYS A 240 7.93 14.99 12.46
N GLY A 241 9.04 14.48 11.92
CA GLY A 241 10.35 15.10 12.12
C GLY A 241 10.81 15.13 13.58
N LEU A 242 10.58 14.04 14.32
CA LEU A 242 10.87 13.95 15.76
C LEU A 242 12.30 14.39 16.10
N SER A 243 12.48 15.12 17.21
CA SER A 243 13.79 15.53 17.72
C SER A 243 14.60 14.34 18.23
N ASP A 244 15.91 14.54 18.47
CA ASP A 244 16.74 13.46 19.03
C ASP A 244 16.25 13.12 20.45
N GLU A 245 15.87 14.11 21.25
CA GLU A 245 15.34 13.96 22.61
C GLU A 245 13.99 13.22 22.64
N GLU A 246 13.10 13.50 21.67
CA GLU A 246 11.81 12.79 21.54
C GLU A 246 12.02 11.32 21.19
N VAL A 247 12.96 11.02 20.28
CA VAL A 247 13.32 9.64 19.94
C VAL A 247 13.98 8.96 21.11
N GLU A 248 14.91 9.60 21.82
CA GLU A 248 15.55 9.07 23.02
C GLU A 248 14.53 8.70 24.10
N ARG A 249 13.56 9.58 24.36
CA ARG A 249 12.47 9.31 25.32
C ARG A 249 11.68 8.05 24.96
N ASN A 250 11.32 7.89 23.68
CA ASN A 250 10.63 6.69 23.21
C ASN A 250 11.53 5.45 23.25
N ASN A 251 12.81 5.63 22.95
CA ASN A 251 13.79 4.55 22.89
C ASN A 251 14.09 3.94 24.27
N LEU A 252 13.90 4.68 25.37
CA LEU A 252 13.99 4.15 26.73
C LEU A 252 13.06 2.97 26.99
N PHE A 253 11.93 2.89 26.28
CA PHE A 253 11.02 1.75 26.36
C PHE A 253 11.71 0.43 25.95
N PHE A 254 12.65 0.50 25.00
CA PHE A 254 13.39 -0.67 24.52
C PHE A 254 14.65 -0.95 25.34
N LYS A 255 14.88 -0.27 26.46
CA LYS A 255 16.09 -0.43 27.26
C LYS A 255 16.28 -1.90 27.65
N ASP A 256 17.53 -2.37 27.55
CA ASP A 256 17.92 -3.76 27.83
C ASP A 256 17.37 -4.79 26.82
N THR A 257 16.87 -4.35 25.66
CA THR A 257 16.43 -5.21 24.54
C THR A 257 17.28 -4.98 23.28
N GLU A 258 17.23 -5.90 22.32
CA GLU A 258 17.90 -5.74 21.02
C GLU A 258 17.30 -4.63 20.14
N PHE A 259 16.10 -4.16 20.49
CA PHE A 259 15.43 -3.06 19.80
C PHE A 259 15.98 -1.69 20.20
N TYR A 260 16.74 -1.61 21.30
CA TYR A 260 17.32 -0.38 21.80
C TYR A 260 18.28 0.24 20.79
N VAL A 261 18.06 1.52 20.49
CA VAL A 261 18.95 2.30 19.64
C VAL A 261 20.05 2.93 20.49
N HIS A 262 21.27 2.40 20.42
CA HIS A 262 22.41 2.96 21.17
C HIS A 262 22.87 4.33 20.64
N ASN A 263 22.64 4.62 19.36
CA ASN A 263 23.04 5.88 18.73
C ASN A 263 21.89 6.44 17.89
N VAL A 264 21.07 7.26 18.53
CA VAL A 264 19.87 7.86 17.94
C VAL A 264 20.18 8.71 16.70
N PRO A 265 21.18 9.62 16.70
CA PRO A 265 21.53 10.39 15.51
C PRO A 265 21.90 9.52 14.30
N GLU A 266 22.67 8.46 14.50
CA GLU A 266 23.06 7.55 13.41
C GLU A 266 21.89 6.70 12.91
N TRP A 267 21.05 6.21 13.81
CA TRP A 267 19.85 5.46 13.45
C TRP A 267 18.84 6.32 12.67
N LYS A 268 18.59 7.57 13.11
CA LYS A 268 17.74 8.50 12.37
C LYS A 268 18.30 8.80 10.97
N LEU A 269 19.62 8.92 10.85
CA LEU A 269 20.26 9.03 9.53
C LEU A 269 19.92 7.81 8.67
N ASP A 270 20.11 6.59 9.17
CA ASP A 270 19.82 5.37 8.39
C ASP A 270 18.33 5.27 7.99
N VAL A 271 17.42 5.66 8.89
CA VAL A 271 15.98 5.75 8.62
C VAL A 271 15.69 6.69 7.46
N VAL A 272 16.16 7.95 7.56
CA VAL A 272 15.90 9.00 6.56
C VAL A 272 16.57 8.66 5.23
N MET A 273 17.80 8.14 5.26
CA MET A 273 18.53 7.74 4.06
C MET A 273 17.82 6.61 3.32
N LYS A 274 17.37 5.57 4.04
CA LYS A 274 16.62 4.45 3.45
C LYS A 274 15.33 4.94 2.80
N GLU A 275 14.62 5.83 3.49
CA GLU A 275 13.37 6.40 3.01
C GLU A 275 13.56 7.21 1.72
N ILE A 276 14.56 8.10 1.69
CA ILE A 276 14.90 8.89 0.51
C ILE A 276 15.31 8.00 -0.66
N ILE A 277 16.14 6.97 -0.39
CA ILE A 277 16.54 6.01 -1.43
C ILE A 277 15.31 5.31 -2.00
N GLU A 278 14.37 4.88 -1.15
CA GLU A 278 13.16 4.18 -1.57
C GLU A 278 12.25 5.06 -2.43
N MET A 279 12.05 6.34 -2.07
CA MET A 279 11.29 7.29 -2.89
C MET A 279 11.92 7.52 -4.28
N THR A 280 13.22 7.28 -4.41
CA THR A 280 13.92 7.37 -5.70
C THR A 280 13.91 6.08 -6.52
N LYS A 281 13.29 5.00 -6.01
CA LYS A 281 13.05 3.76 -6.75
C LYS A 281 11.64 3.81 -7.37
N GLY A 282 11.56 3.66 -8.68
CA GLY A 282 10.27 3.63 -9.41
C GLY A 282 9.85 4.97 -10.02
N PRO A 283 8.67 5.02 -10.67
CA PRO A 283 8.14 6.23 -11.27
C PRO A 283 7.74 7.26 -10.20
N ARG A 284 7.86 8.54 -10.54
CA ARG A 284 7.47 9.65 -9.65
C ARG A 284 5.96 9.89 -9.77
N SER A 285 5.24 9.92 -8.65
CA SER A 285 3.85 10.39 -8.64
C SER A 285 3.83 11.91 -8.89
N MET A 286 2.95 12.33 -9.80
CA MET A 286 2.68 13.73 -10.15
C MET A 286 1.41 14.27 -9.48
N ASP A 287 0.90 13.57 -8.46
CA ASP A 287 -0.25 14.02 -7.69
C ASP A 287 0.10 15.31 -6.96
N ALA A 288 -0.67 16.37 -7.21
CA ALA A 288 -0.41 17.68 -6.65
C ALA A 288 -0.96 17.79 -5.22
N VAL A 289 -0.16 18.39 -4.34
CA VAL A 289 -0.53 18.71 -2.97
C VAL A 289 -0.24 20.18 -2.70
N GLU A 290 -1.14 20.85 -1.99
CA GLU A 290 -0.98 22.27 -1.66
C GLU A 290 0.17 22.49 -0.68
N ILE A 291 0.87 23.61 -0.84
CA ILE A 291 1.82 24.12 0.16
C ILE A 291 1.18 25.25 0.97
N PHE A 292 1.42 25.25 2.28
CA PHE A 292 0.82 26.22 3.19
C PHE A 292 1.53 27.59 3.20
N GLU A 293 2.68 27.71 2.53
CA GLU A 293 3.44 28.95 2.42
C GLU A 293 2.90 29.83 1.27
N ALA A 294 1.89 30.63 1.57
CA ALA A 294 1.36 31.61 0.63
C ALA A 294 2.36 32.77 0.44
N SER A 295 3.10 32.73 -0.67
CA SER A 295 3.99 33.81 -1.11
C SER A 295 3.87 33.97 -2.62
N ASP A 296 3.89 35.21 -3.10
CA ASP A 296 3.87 35.50 -4.55
C ASP A 296 5.06 34.89 -5.29
N ARG A 297 6.10 34.49 -4.55
CA ARG A 297 7.34 33.88 -5.08
C ARG A 297 7.36 32.35 -5.05
N MET A 298 6.34 31.71 -4.47
CA MET A 298 6.22 30.26 -4.37
C MET A 298 5.08 29.75 -5.26
N PRO A 299 5.17 28.50 -5.76
CA PRO A 299 4.01 27.83 -6.35
C PRO A 299 2.94 27.57 -5.28
N ARG A 300 1.68 27.32 -5.66
CA ARG A 300 0.63 26.93 -4.69
C ARG A 300 0.63 25.44 -4.40
N SER A 301 1.07 24.64 -5.36
CA SER A 301 1.07 23.18 -5.26
C SER A 301 2.40 22.62 -5.75
N VAL A 302 2.78 21.48 -5.18
CA VAL A 302 3.97 20.68 -5.50
C VAL A 302 3.57 19.21 -5.62
N SER A 303 4.41 18.32 -6.16
CA SER A 303 4.08 16.89 -6.13
C SER A 303 4.11 16.32 -4.72
N ALA A 304 3.22 15.36 -4.44
CA ALA A 304 3.20 14.58 -3.19
C ALA A 304 4.54 13.88 -2.95
N SER A 305 5.15 13.37 -4.02
CA SER A 305 6.48 12.74 -3.98
C SER A 305 7.56 13.72 -3.52
N TYR A 306 7.57 14.94 -4.07
CA TYR A 306 8.51 15.98 -3.67
C TYR A 306 8.26 16.45 -2.23
N LYS A 307 7.00 16.63 -1.83
CA LYS A 307 6.67 17.06 -0.45
C LYS A 307 7.13 16.04 0.60
N ARG A 308 6.96 14.75 0.34
CA ARG A 308 7.49 13.67 1.19
C ARG A 308 9.02 13.70 1.23
N PHE A 309 9.67 13.86 0.08
CA PHE A 309 11.13 14.00 0.00
C PHE A 309 11.62 15.21 0.81
N GLN A 310 10.95 16.36 0.69
CA GLN A 310 11.29 17.58 1.42
C GLN A 310 11.23 17.35 2.94
N GLY A 311 10.19 16.68 3.44
CA GLY A 311 10.08 16.33 4.86
C GLY A 311 11.29 15.52 5.35
N CYS A 312 11.66 14.46 4.62
CA CYS A 312 12.87 13.69 4.91
C CYS A 312 14.15 14.52 4.83
N PHE A 313 14.27 15.39 3.81
CA PHE A 313 15.44 16.22 3.62
C PHE A 313 15.61 17.24 4.75
N GLU A 314 14.52 17.82 5.26
CA GLU A 314 14.56 18.70 6.43
C GLU A 314 15.03 17.97 7.69
N VAL A 315 14.58 16.73 7.91
CA VAL A 315 15.09 15.91 9.01
C VAL A 315 16.59 15.68 8.82
N PHE A 316 17.01 15.25 7.62
CA PHE A 316 18.42 15.03 7.30
C PHE A 316 19.30 16.25 7.61
N ARG A 317 18.89 17.46 7.17
CA ARG A 317 19.65 18.70 7.38
C ARG A 317 19.84 19.06 8.85
N LYS A 318 18.92 18.66 9.73
CA LYS A 318 18.97 18.94 11.17
C LYS A 318 19.77 17.88 11.96
N LEU A 319 20.07 16.74 11.36
CA LEU A 319 20.76 15.63 12.03
C LEU A 319 22.23 15.95 12.34
N LYS A 320 22.62 15.72 13.59
CA LYS A 320 24.01 15.80 14.06
C LYS A 320 24.68 14.42 14.03
N SER A 321 24.88 13.87 12.83
CA SER A 321 25.54 12.57 12.63
C SER A 321 27.00 12.71 12.16
N LYS A 322 27.87 11.78 12.57
CA LYS A 322 29.27 11.71 12.09
C LYS A 322 29.37 11.32 10.62
N ARG A 323 28.36 10.62 10.09
CA ARG A 323 28.28 10.21 8.67
C ARG A 323 27.56 11.23 7.78
N HIS A 324 27.19 12.39 8.30
CA HIS A 324 26.39 13.39 7.59
C HIS A 324 26.99 13.77 6.22
N GLU A 325 28.31 13.99 6.13
CA GLU A 325 28.98 14.31 4.85
C GLU A 325 28.86 13.20 3.80
N LYS A 326 29.00 11.94 4.22
CA LYS A 326 28.80 10.78 3.33
C LYS A 326 27.34 10.67 2.91
N GLY A 327 26.42 10.93 3.84
CA GLY A 327 24.98 11.01 3.58
C GLY A 327 24.65 12.09 2.53
N ALA A 328 25.24 13.28 2.64
CA ALA A 328 25.01 14.39 1.71
C ALA A 328 25.30 14.02 0.25
N LYS A 329 26.34 13.21 -0.01
CA LYS A 329 26.63 12.70 -1.37
C LYS A 329 25.50 11.81 -1.91
N VAL A 330 24.88 11.01 -1.06
CA VAL A 330 23.76 10.14 -1.44
C VAL A 330 22.49 10.98 -1.65
N ILE A 331 22.25 11.98 -0.80
CA ILE A 331 21.16 12.94 -0.96
C ILE A 331 21.26 13.69 -2.29
N ASN A 332 22.44 14.21 -2.64
CA ASN A 332 22.63 14.89 -3.92
C ASN A 332 22.26 13.99 -5.10
N ARG A 333 22.71 12.72 -5.08
CA ARG A 333 22.31 11.75 -6.10
C ARG A 333 20.80 11.48 -6.11
N ALA A 334 20.17 11.45 -4.94
CA ALA A 334 18.73 11.28 -4.83
C ALA A 334 17.96 12.48 -5.40
N ILE A 335 18.45 13.71 -5.18
CA ILE A 335 17.87 14.93 -5.76
C ILE A 335 17.98 14.91 -7.28
N THR A 336 19.16 14.61 -7.84
CA THR A 336 19.33 14.48 -9.30
C THR A 336 18.38 13.41 -9.87
N LYS A 337 18.21 12.29 -9.17
CA LYS A 337 17.23 11.26 -9.57
C LYS A 337 15.77 11.71 -9.40
N LEU A 338 15.45 12.55 -8.43
CA LEU A 338 14.08 13.03 -8.20
C LEU A 338 13.63 13.90 -9.37
N PHE A 339 14.52 14.74 -9.87
CA PHE A 339 14.32 15.66 -10.98
C PHE A 339 14.79 15.09 -12.34
N ASP A 340 14.94 13.76 -12.46
CA ASP A 340 15.25 13.12 -13.74
C ASP A 340 13.97 13.06 -14.60
N PRO A 341 13.96 13.67 -15.80
CA PRO A 341 12.80 13.66 -16.71
C PRO A 341 12.35 12.26 -17.12
N LYS A 342 13.22 11.25 -17.04
CA LYS A 342 12.91 9.86 -17.43
C LYS A 342 12.02 9.11 -16.45
N ARG A 343 11.67 9.71 -15.30
CA ARG A 343 10.94 9.03 -14.21
C ARG A 343 9.43 9.24 -14.24
N HIS A 344 8.90 9.92 -15.24
CA HIS A 344 7.48 10.12 -15.41
C HIS A 344 7.13 10.20 -16.90
N GLU A 345 5.86 9.98 -17.21
CA GLU A 345 5.37 10.14 -18.59
C GLU A 345 5.31 11.64 -18.94
N PRO A 346 5.95 12.08 -20.03
CA PRO A 346 5.96 13.49 -20.41
C PRO A 346 4.55 13.96 -20.80
N SER A 347 4.07 15.00 -20.12
CA SER A 347 2.83 15.70 -20.41
C SER A 347 2.96 17.18 -20.02
N VAL A 348 2.09 18.04 -20.54
CA VAL A 348 2.05 19.46 -20.16
C VAL A 348 1.90 19.60 -18.64
N TYR A 349 0.98 18.84 -18.06
CA TYR A 349 0.74 18.81 -16.61
C TYR A 349 2.00 18.39 -15.83
N SER A 350 2.69 17.33 -16.26
CA SER A 350 3.89 16.87 -15.57
C SER A 350 5.04 17.88 -15.63
N TYR A 351 5.16 18.64 -16.73
CA TYR A 351 6.13 19.74 -16.83
C TYR A 351 5.82 20.87 -15.84
N PHE A 352 4.55 21.24 -15.67
CA PHE A 352 4.14 22.21 -14.65
C PHE A 352 4.48 21.74 -13.23
N VAL A 353 4.19 20.48 -12.91
CA VAL A 353 4.51 19.90 -11.59
C VAL A 353 6.03 19.89 -11.34
N GLU A 354 6.83 19.47 -12.32
CA GLU A 354 8.30 19.48 -12.21
C GLU A 354 8.84 20.90 -12.03
N PHE A 355 8.30 21.87 -12.78
CA PHE A 355 8.66 23.28 -12.68
C PHE A 355 8.37 23.83 -11.28
N ALA A 356 7.21 23.51 -10.72
CA ALA A 356 6.84 23.91 -9.35
C ALA A 356 7.79 23.32 -8.32
N ASP A 357 8.09 22.03 -8.41
CA ASP A 357 8.93 21.32 -7.44
C ASP A 357 10.37 21.84 -7.46
N ILE A 358 10.94 22.10 -8.65
CA ILE A 358 12.26 22.70 -8.79
C ILE A 358 12.25 24.14 -8.27
N THR A 359 11.23 24.93 -8.62
CA THR A 359 11.10 26.32 -8.17
C THR A 359 11.03 26.39 -6.65
N HIS A 360 10.22 25.54 -6.03
CA HIS A 360 10.10 25.44 -4.60
C HIS A 360 11.44 25.03 -3.95
N PHE A 361 12.13 24.03 -4.51
CA PHE A 361 13.44 23.59 -4.00
C PHE A 361 14.49 24.70 -4.03
N LEU A 362 14.64 25.38 -5.17
CA LEU A 362 15.61 26.46 -5.35
C LEU A 362 15.36 27.64 -4.41
N ARG A 363 14.09 27.94 -4.12
CA ARG A 363 13.71 29.02 -3.19
C ARG A 363 13.92 28.65 -1.73
N THR A 364 13.62 27.40 -1.37
CA THR A 364 13.80 26.89 -0.01
C THR A 364 15.29 26.69 0.33
N TYR A 365 16.12 26.36 -0.68
CA TYR A 365 17.53 26.02 -0.51
C TYR A 365 18.46 26.79 -1.47
N PRO A 366 18.55 28.14 -1.37
CA PRO A 366 19.22 29.01 -2.36
C PRO A 366 20.75 28.90 -2.45
N GLY A 367 21.37 27.95 -1.74
CA GLY A 367 22.81 27.67 -1.78
C GLY A 367 23.14 26.19 -1.95
N HIS A 368 22.17 25.38 -2.41
CA HIS A 368 22.39 23.95 -2.59
C HIS A 368 23.40 23.70 -3.73
N PRO A 369 24.28 22.68 -3.66
CA PRO A 369 25.26 22.41 -4.72
C PRO A 369 24.68 22.15 -6.12
N LEU A 370 23.40 21.81 -6.21
CA LEU A 370 22.69 21.53 -7.46
C LEU A 370 21.91 22.74 -8.01
N THR A 371 22.07 23.91 -7.41
CA THR A 371 21.27 25.12 -7.77
C THR A 371 21.41 25.48 -9.24
N ASP A 372 22.62 25.45 -9.80
CA ASP A 372 22.86 25.82 -11.20
C ASP A 372 22.25 24.82 -12.19
N GLU A 373 22.40 23.51 -11.91
CA GLU A 373 21.83 22.44 -12.73
C GLU A 373 20.30 22.49 -12.73
N LEU A 374 19.70 22.62 -11.55
CA LEU A 374 18.25 22.71 -11.40
C LEU A 374 17.70 24.02 -11.99
N SER A 375 18.45 25.12 -11.94
CA SER A 375 18.03 26.38 -12.56
C SER A 375 17.97 26.27 -14.08
N LYS A 376 18.94 25.60 -14.71
CA LYS A 376 18.91 25.29 -16.15
C LYS A 376 17.72 24.41 -16.51
N ARG A 377 17.48 23.33 -15.75
CA ARG A 377 16.32 22.46 -15.96
C ARG A 377 14.99 23.21 -15.83
N LYS A 378 14.89 24.13 -14.87
CA LYS A 378 13.70 24.99 -14.70
C LYS A 378 13.48 25.90 -15.92
N GLU A 379 14.55 26.44 -16.51
CA GLU A 379 14.46 27.23 -17.75
C GLU A 379 14.04 26.38 -18.94
N GLU A 380 14.56 25.16 -19.08
CA GLU A 380 14.09 24.21 -20.11
C GLU A 380 12.58 23.92 -19.95
N LEU A 381 12.14 23.62 -18.72
CA LEU A 381 10.73 23.38 -18.41
C LEU A 381 9.84 24.57 -18.73
N PHE A 382 10.32 25.80 -18.52
CA PHE A 382 9.60 27.00 -18.95
C PHE A 382 9.30 26.94 -20.45
N PHE A 383 10.31 26.66 -21.28
CA PHE A 383 10.12 26.57 -22.73
C PHE A 383 9.26 25.36 -23.12
N ASP A 384 9.44 24.20 -22.50
CA ASP A 384 8.65 22.99 -22.76
C ASP A 384 7.16 23.23 -22.46
N ILE A 385 6.86 23.85 -21.31
CA ILE A 385 5.49 24.22 -20.91
C ILE A 385 4.87 25.14 -21.95
N VAL A 386 5.54 26.26 -22.28
CA VAL A 386 4.98 27.26 -23.18
C VAL A 386 4.76 26.65 -24.57
N LYS A 387 5.75 25.93 -25.10
CA LYS A 387 5.71 25.31 -26.44
C LYS A 387 4.59 24.28 -26.57
N GLU A 388 4.49 23.33 -25.65
CA GLU A 388 3.47 22.27 -25.75
C GLU A 388 2.06 22.83 -25.48
N SER A 389 1.91 23.77 -24.55
CA SER A 389 0.63 24.41 -24.26
C SER A 389 0.10 25.23 -25.44
N SER A 390 0.99 25.97 -26.12
CA SER A 390 0.63 26.86 -27.24
C SER A 390 0.54 26.16 -28.60
N ARG A 391 1.00 24.91 -28.74
CA ARG A 391 1.06 24.18 -30.01
C ARG A 391 -0.27 24.15 -30.77
N VAL A 392 -0.33 24.70 -31.98
CA VAL A 392 -1.54 24.65 -32.82
C VAL A 392 -1.57 23.36 -33.64
N SER A 393 -2.42 22.41 -33.23
CA SER A 393 -2.60 21.10 -33.88
C SER A 393 -3.94 20.93 -34.61
N VAL A 394 -4.90 21.82 -34.37
CA VAL A 394 -6.23 21.77 -34.99
C VAL A 394 -6.16 22.11 -36.49
N ASP A 395 -6.99 21.44 -37.30
CA ASP A 395 -7.17 21.81 -38.70
C ASP A 395 -8.00 23.09 -38.81
N LEU A 396 -7.47 24.12 -39.48
CA LEU A 396 -8.16 25.40 -39.69
C LEU A 396 -9.38 25.30 -40.63
N SER A 397 -9.61 24.14 -41.26
CA SER A 397 -10.81 23.87 -42.06
C SER A 397 -12.07 23.58 -41.23
N GLU A 398 -11.90 23.30 -39.93
CA GLU A 398 -12.98 23.00 -38.97
C GLU A 398 -13.98 24.17 -38.80
N PRO A 399 -15.21 23.90 -38.31
CA PRO A 399 -16.17 24.95 -37.98
C PRO A 399 -15.60 25.96 -36.95
N LEU A 400 -15.97 27.24 -37.10
CA LEU A 400 -15.50 28.30 -36.20
C LEU A 400 -15.75 28.00 -34.72
N VAL A 401 -16.89 27.36 -34.39
CA VAL A 401 -17.22 26.99 -33.01
C VAL A 401 -16.19 25.99 -32.46
N THR A 402 -15.83 24.97 -33.22
CA THR A 402 -14.80 23.99 -32.86
C THR A 402 -13.44 24.65 -32.63
N LEU A 403 -13.04 25.54 -33.54
CA LEU A 403 -11.79 26.29 -33.41
C LEU A 403 -11.78 27.16 -32.15
N LYS A 404 -12.85 27.94 -31.91
CA LYS A 404 -12.94 28.78 -30.70
C LYS A 404 -12.90 27.95 -29.42
N LEU A 405 -13.57 26.80 -29.38
CA LEU A 405 -13.52 25.88 -28.23
C LEU A 405 -12.10 25.35 -28.00
N TYR A 406 -11.41 24.90 -29.05
CA TYR A 406 -10.03 24.43 -28.96
C TYR A 406 -9.09 25.46 -28.32
N PHE A 407 -9.07 26.70 -28.82
CA PHE A 407 -8.21 27.75 -28.25
C PHE A 407 -8.66 28.16 -26.84
N LYS A 408 -9.97 28.13 -26.56
CA LYS A 408 -10.50 28.40 -25.22
C LYS A 408 -10.01 27.37 -24.21
N GLU A 409 -10.18 26.09 -24.53
CA GLU A 409 -9.80 24.97 -23.66
C GLU A 409 -8.31 25.02 -23.36
N LYS A 410 -7.48 25.20 -24.39
CA LYS A 410 -6.03 25.37 -24.21
C LYS A 410 -5.67 26.52 -23.28
N HIS A 411 -6.26 27.69 -23.49
CA HIS A 411 -5.97 28.86 -22.66
C HIS A 411 -6.44 28.66 -21.21
N VAL A 412 -7.64 28.11 -21.01
CA VAL A 412 -8.18 27.83 -19.67
C VAL A 412 -7.32 26.81 -18.93
N GLU A 413 -6.98 25.69 -19.58
CA GLU A 413 -6.11 24.66 -19.00
C GLU A 413 -4.73 25.23 -18.63
N PHE A 414 -4.13 26.03 -19.51
CA PHE A 414 -2.87 26.70 -19.25
C PHE A 414 -2.96 27.65 -18.05
N VAL A 415 -3.98 28.49 -17.97
CA VAL A 415 -4.20 29.43 -16.87
C VAL A 415 -4.45 28.70 -15.55
N ASP A 416 -5.22 27.62 -15.55
CA ASP A 416 -5.50 26.85 -14.34
C ASP A 416 -4.26 26.13 -13.82
N ASN A 417 -3.43 25.56 -14.71
CA ASN A 417 -2.12 25.01 -14.33
C ASN A 417 -1.17 26.09 -13.82
N MET A 418 -1.09 27.26 -14.47
CA MET A 418 -0.29 28.38 -13.98
C MET A 418 -0.72 28.85 -12.58
N ARG A 419 -2.02 28.83 -12.29
CA ARG A 419 -2.56 29.20 -10.97
C ARG A 419 -2.06 28.29 -9.85
N LEU A 420 -1.83 27.02 -10.14
CA LEU A 420 -1.35 26.02 -9.17
C LEU A 420 0.18 25.99 -9.08
N PHE A 421 0.86 25.96 -10.22
CA PHE A 421 2.26 25.55 -10.30
C PHE A 421 3.25 26.70 -10.57
N VAL A 422 2.77 27.86 -11.02
CA VAL A 422 3.63 29.01 -11.34
C VAL A 422 3.49 30.10 -10.27
N PRO A 423 4.61 30.59 -9.68
CA PRO A 423 4.58 31.73 -8.77
C PRO A 423 3.90 32.94 -9.40
N LEU A 424 3.13 33.69 -8.59
CA LEU A 424 2.34 34.84 -9.06
C LEU A 424 3.20 35.83 -9.85
N ILE A 425 4.41 36.13 -9.38
CA ILE A 425 5.34 37.07 -10.02
C ILE A 425 5.77 36.68 -11.44
N ASN A 426 5.65 35.40 -11.81
CA ASN A 426 6.10 34.88 -13.09
C ASN A 426 4.95 34.64 -14.08
N ARG A 427 3.68 34.72 -13.63
CA ARG A 427 2.53 34.32 -14.47
C ARG A 427 2.40 35.17 -15.72
N SER A 428 2.59 36.48 -15.61
CA SER A 428 2.54 37.37 -16.77
C SER A 428 3.57 37.00 -17.83
N LEU A 429 4.78 36.58 -17.43
CA LEU A 429 5.82 36.16 -18.37
C LEU A 429 5.42 34.89 -19.12
N PHE A 430 4.90 33.88 -18.41
CA PHE A 430 4.39 32.65 -19.03
C PHE A 430 3.25 32.94 -20.00
N GLU A 431 2.31 33.81 -19.62
CA GLU A 431 1.15 34.15 -20.43
C GLU A 431 1.53 34.94 -21.68
N ILE A 432 2.45 35.91 -21.57
CA ILE A 432 3.00 36.63 -22.72
C ILE A 432 3.65 35.65 -23.70
N GLN A 433 4.53 34.76 -23.21
CA GLN A 433 5.21 33.80 -24.08
C GLN A 433 4.26 32.75 -24.66
N PHE A 434 3.21 32.38 -23.94
CA PHE A 434 2.16 31.50 -24.46
C PHE A 434 1.51 32.11 -25.71
N PHE A 435 1.10 33.38 -25.64
CA PHE A 435 0.50 34.06 -26.79
C PHE A 435 1.51 34.32 -27.91
N GLU A 436 2.78 34.64 -27.57
CA GLU A 436 3.83 34.83 -28.58
C GLU A 436 3.98 33.60 -29.50
N ILE A 437 4.08 32.40 -28.90
CA ILE A 437 4.23 31.14 -29.64
C ILE A 437 2.90 30.68 -30.24
N LEU A 438 1.77 30.94 -29.58
CA LEU A 438 0.45 30.61 -30.13
C LEU A 438 0.17 31.39 -31.42
N ASP A 439 0.46 32.70 -31.41
CA ASP A 439 0.28 33.59 -32.56
C ASP A 439 1.20 33.16 -33.70
N GLU A 440 2.47 32.85 -33.41
CA GLU A 440 3.41 32.30 -34.38
C GLU A 440 2.89 31.01 -35.01
N GLY A 441 2.53 30.02 -34.19
CA GLY A 441 2.00 28.74 -34.67
C GLY A 441 0.70 28.87 -35.45
N LEU A 442 -0.17 29.82 -35.09
CA LEU A 442 -1.39 30.11 -35.85
C LEU A 442 -1.05 30.72 -37.22
N MET A 443 -0.14 31.70 -37.27
CA MET A 443 0.33 32.30 -38.52
C MET A 443 0.94 31.26 -39.46
N GLU A 444 1.82 30.40 -38.96
CA GLU A 444 2.40 29.28 -39.72
C GLU A 444 1.31 28.37 -40.30
N ARG A 445 0.30 28.02 -39.50
CA ARG A 445 -0.82 27.19 -39.96
C ARG A 445 -1.65 27.87 -41.04
N ILE A 446 -1.86 29.18 -40.94
CA ILE A 446 -2.56 29.98 -41.96
C ILE A 446 -1.77 29.99 -43.27
N LEU A 447 -0.46 30.26 -43.22
CA LEU A 447 0.40 30.24 -44.41
C LEU A 447 0.47 28.86 -45.06
N GLY A 448 0.38 27.79 -44.26
CA GLY A 448 0.33 26.41 -44.75
C GLY A 448 -0.93 26.04 -45.53
N LEU A 449 -1.98 26.88 -45.50
CA LEU A 449 -3.20 26.66 -46.27
C LEU A 449 -2.93 26.92 -47.77
N ARG A 450 -2.76 25.86 -48.56
CA ARG A 450 -2.49 26.00 -50.01
C ARG A 450 -3.67 26.60 -50.79
N MET A 451 -4.90 26.23 -50.44
CA MET A 451 -6.14 26.83 -50.95
C MET A 451 -7.26 26.68 -49.90
N ALA A 452 -7.96 27.78 -49.59
CA ALA A 452 -9.07 27.77 -48.63
C ALA A 452 -10.39 28.19 -49.27
N LYS A 453 -11.51 27.65 -48.77
CA LYS A 453 -12.86 28.12 -49.12
C LYS A 453 -13.09 29.54 -48.57
N LYS A 454 -13.88 30.37 -49.24
CA LYS A 454 -14.22 31.73 -48.76
C LYS A 454 -14.83 31.71 -47.34
N SER A 455 -15.60 30.67 -47.02
CA SER A 455 -16.13 30.43 -45.67
C SER A 455 -15.02 30.15 -44.64
N THR A 456 -14.00 29.39 -45.00
CA THR A 456 -12.84 29.10 -44.15
C THR A 456 -12.04 30.38 -43.86
N ILE A 457 -11.79 31.21 -44.88
CA ILE A 457 -11.09 32.50 -44.71
C ILE A 457 -11.87 33.42 -43.77
N LYS A 458 -13.20 33.51 -43.94
CA LYS A 458 -14.08 34.27 -43.04
C LYS A 458 -14.00 33.74 -41.60
N ASN A 459 -13.95 32.42 -41.41
CA ASN A 459 -13.78 31.82 -40.09
C ASN A 459 -12.41 32.14 -39.48
N ILE A 460 -11.33 32.09 -40.27
CA ILE A 460 -9.98 32.44 -39.81
C ILE A 460 -9.92 33.90 -39.34
N VAL A 461 -10.52 34.84 -40.08
CA VAL A 461 -10.59 36.25 -39.64
C VAL A 461 -11.28 36.38 -38.28
N LEU A 462 -12.42 35.71 -38.10
CA LEU A 462 -13.16 35.71 -36.82
C LEU A 462 -12.45 34.94 -35.71
N LEU A 463 -11.59 33.99 -36.06
CA LEU A 463 -10.76 33.25 -35.12
C LEU A 463 -9.58 34.11 -34.63
N ILE A 464 -8.93 34.85 -35.53
CA ILE A 464 -7.86 35.79 -35.16
C ILE A 464 -8.40 36.82 -34.16
N ASP A 465 -9.58 37.38 -34.43
CA ASP A 465 -10.24 38.29 -33.46
C ASP A 465 -10.43 37.64 -32.10
N TYR A 466 -10.92 36.40 -32.09
CA TYR A 466 -11.10 35.66 -30.85
C TYR A 466 -9.79 35.41 -30.09
N VAL A 467 -8.70 35.04 -30.77
CA VAL A 467 -7.39 34.82 -30.14
C VAL A 467 -6.81 36.13 -29.61
N LEU A 468 -6.95 37.23 -30.35
CA LEU A 468 -6.55 38.56 -29.88
C LEU A 468 -7.35 39.02 -28.66
N ASP A 469 -8.66 38.71 -28.62
CA ASP A 469 -9.52 38.99 -27.47
C ASP A 469 -9.14 38.15 -26.24
N LEU A 470 -8.64 36.92 -26.41
CA LEU A 470 -8.16 36.11 -25.28
C LEU A 470 -6.96 36.74 -24.56
N SER A 471 -6.18 37.58 -25.24
CA SER A 471 -5.02 38.28 -24.69
C SER A 471 -5.29 39.77 -24.39
N PHE A 472 -6.56 40.20 -24.30
CA PHE A 472 -6.88 41.63 -24.16
C PHE A 472 -6.39 42.26 -22.85
N HIS A 473 -6.27 41.47 -21.78
CA HIS A 473 -5.83 41.92 -20.47
C HIS A 473 -4.31 42.12 -20.38
N LEU A 474 -3.57 41.64 -21.37
CA LEU A 474 -2.13 41.88 -21.49
C LEU A 474 -1.85 43.17 -22.27
N PRO A 475 -0.81 43.95 -21.89
CA PRO A 475 -0.39 45.12 -22.66
C PRO A 475 -0.12 44.74 -24.11
N MET A 476 -0.61 45.55 -25.06
CA MET A 476 -0.50 45.24 -26.49
C MET A 476 0.96 45.14 -26.95
N GLU A 477 1.83 45.94 -26.36
CA GLU A 477 3.26 46.02 -26.67
C GLU A 477 4.06 44.85 -26.08
N ALA A 478 3.45 44.04 -25.21
CA ALA A 478 4.14 42.94 -24.53
C ALA A 478 4.24 41.66 -25.38
N ILE A 479 3.34 41.47 -26.36
CA ILE A 479 3.33 40.33 -27.28
C ILE A 479 3.82 40.85 -28.64
N GLY A 480 5.03 40.47 -29.04
CA GLY A 480 5.69 40.95 -30.26
C GLY A 480 4.92 40.56 -31.52
N ASN A 481 4.37 39.35 -31.55
CA ASN A 481 3.64 38.83 -32.71
C ASN A 481 2.21 39.40 -32.88
N LYS A 482 1.70 40.17 -31.92
CA LYS A 482 0.29 40.61 -31.92
C LYS A 482 -0.06 41.55 -33.09
N GLU A 483 0.82 42.49 -33.40
CA GLU A 483 0.65 43.41 -34.56
C GLU A 483 0.80 42.67 -35.90
N LYS A 484 1.70 41.68 -35.95
CA LYS A 484 1.87 40.81 -37.11
C LYS A 484 0.62 39.97 -37.37
N LEU A 485 0.03 39.37 -36.33
CA LEU A 485 -1.23 38.63 -36.43
C LEU A 485 -2.42 39.53 -36.84
N ARG A 486 -2.47 40.79 -36.36
CA ARG A 486 -3.44 41.79 -36.83
C ARG A 486 -3.29 42.09 -38.32
N SER A 487 -2.06 42.16 -38.81
CA SER A 487 -1.78 42.36 -40.24
C SER A 487 -2.28 41.18 -41.07
N TYR A 488 -2.14 39.93 -40.58
CA TYR A 488 -2.73 38.75 -41.23
C TYR A 488 -4.26 38.89 -41.35
N LYS A 489 -4.93 39.31 -40.26
CA LYS A 489 -6.38 39.58 -40.29
C LYS A 489 -6.74 40.62 -41.34
N GLN A 490 -6.00 41.74 -41.41
CA GLN A 490 -6.24 42.81 -42.38
C GLN A 490 -6.12 42.31 -43.82
N VAL A 491 -5.07 41.56 -44.16
CA VAL A 491 -4.88 40.98 -45.50
C VAL A 491 -6.05 40.07 -45.90
N LEU A 492 -6.55 39.26 -44.96
CA LEU A 492 -7.61 38.30 -45.22
C LEU A 492 -9.03 38.90 -45.26
N SER A 493 -9.20 40.16 -44.83
CA SER A 493 -10.52 40.79 -44.66
C SER A 493 -10.76 42.05 -45.49
N LEU A 494 -9.70 42.79 -45.86
CA LEU A 494 -9.81 44.02 -46.63
C LEU A 494 -10.09 43.76 -48.12
N ASP A 495 -10.73 44.74 -48.76
CA ASP A 495 -10.82 44.79 -50.21
C ASP A 495 -9.47 45.18 -50.84
N LYS A 496 -9.34 44.92 -52.15
CA LYS A 496 -8.11 45.08 -52.92
C LYS A 496 -7.52 46.49 -52.86
N GLU A 497 -8.34 47.54 -52.96
CA GLU A 497 -7.85 48.92 -53.00
C GLU A 497 -7.34 49.38 -51.64
N SER A 498 -8.08 49.04 -50.58
CA SER A 498 -7.69 49.31 -49.19
C SER A 498 -6.40 48.57 -48.82
N LEU A 499 -6.28 47.30 -49.24
CA LEU A 499 -5.11 46.48 -48.93
C LEU A 499 -3.81 47.00 -49.57
N VAL A 500 -3.86 47.36 -50.85
CA VAL A 500 -2.70 47.94 -51.57
C VAL A 500 -2.27 49.26 -50.93
N LYS A 501 -3.25 50.08 -50.52
CA LYS A 501 -2.98 51.34 -49.84
C LYS A 501 -2.29 51.12 -48.50
N ASP A 502 -2.78 50.19 -47.68
CA ASP A 502 -2.21 49.95 -46.35
C ASP A 502 -0.83 49.28 -46.41
N TYR A 503 -0.61 48.36 -47.37
CA TYR A 503 0.71 47.78 -47.63
C TYR A 503 1.74 48.85 -48.06
N ARG A 504 1.40 49.70 -49.03
CA ARG A 504 2.30 50.78 -49.51
C ARG A 504 2.63 51.83 -48.47
N ASN A 505 1.70 52.08 -47.54
CA ASN A 505 1.91 53.02 -46.45
C ASN A 505 2.70 52.41 -45.28
N GLY A 506 3.18 51.16 -45.41
CA GLY A 506 3.95 50.47 -44.37
C GLY A 506 3.15 50.18 -43.11
N LYS A 507 1.82 50.08 -43.21
CA LYS A 507 0.96 49.80 -42.05
C LYS A 507 0.84 48.32 -41.70
N LEU A 508 1.22 47.44 -42.63
CA LEU A 508 1.20 46.00 -42.43
C LEU A 508 2.57 45.54 -41.92
N CYS A 509 2.59 44.85 -40.77
CA CYS A 509 3.79 44.38 -40.10
C CYS A 509 4.17 42.95 -40.53
N ILE A 510 4.24 42.69 -41.84
CA ILE A 510 4.49 41.35 -42.42
C ILE A 510 5.52 41.44 -43.55
N SER A 511 6.23 40.35 -43.83
CA SER A 511 7.18 40.31 -44.94
C SER A 511 6.46 40.26 -46.30
N ASP A 512 7.17 40.60 -47.36
CA ASP A 512 6.64 40.52 -48.74
C ASP A 512 6.23 39.10 -49.10
N GLU A 513 7.01 38.09 -48.68
CA GLU A 513 6.72 36.68 -48.92
C GLU A 513 5.42 36.23 -48.22
N GLU A 514 5.22 36.68 -46.97
CA GLU A 514 3.99 36.42 -46.20
C GLU A 514 2.79 37.11 -46.84
N PHE A 515 2.94 38.38 -47.22
CA PHE A 515 1.90 39.17 -47.88
C PHE A 515 1.43 38.51 -49.18
N ILE A 516 2.37 38.07 -50.02
CA ILE A 516 2.08 37.36 -51.28
C ILE A 516 1.32 36.05 -51.02
N SER A 517 1.76 35.29 -50.02
CA SER A 517 1.14 34.01 -49.65
C SER A 517 -0.30 34.21 -49.16
N LEU A 518 -0.53 35.19 -48.30
CA LEU A 518 -1.85 35.55 -47.78
C LEU A 518 -2.78 36.11 -48.86
N CYS A 519 -2.27 36.95 -49.76
CA CYS A 519 -3.03 37.44 -50.91
C CYS A 519 -3.44 36.28 -51.83
N SER A 520 -2.55 35.30 -52.04
CA SER A 520 -2.83 34.11 -52.84
C SER A 520 -3.92 33.22 -52.24
N LEU A 521 -4.09 33.28 -50.91
CA LEU A 521 -5.17 32.64 -50.16
C LEU A 521 -6.49 33.43 -50.27
N ALA A 522 -6.43 34.75 -50.07
CA ALA A 522 -7.59 35.65 -50.03
C ALA A 522 -8.25 35.88 -51.40
N PHE A 523 -7.45 36.01 -52.46
CA PHE A 523 -7.90 36.35 -53.81
C PHE A 523 -7.71 35.15 -54.75
N ARG A 524 -8.77 34.71 -55.42
CA ARG A 524 -8.75 33.52 -56.29
C ARG A 524 -8.48 33.85 -57.77
N ASP A 525 -8.81 35.06 -58.21
CA ASP A 525 -8.73 35.45 -59.61
C ASP A 525 -7.29 35.71 -60.06
N LEU A 526 -6.91 35.15 -61.21
CA LEU A 526 -5.56 35.26 -61.80
C LEU A 526 -5.16 36.71 -62.11
N GLU A 527 -6.12 37.55 -62.50
CA GLU A 527 -5.90 38.99 -62.74
C GLU A 527 -5.63 39.77 -61.46
N ASP A 528 -6.29 39.41 -60.35
CA ASP A 528 -6.08 40.03 -59.04
C ASP A 528 -4.73 39.64 -58.44
N LYS A 529 -4.33 38.37 -58.61
CA LYS A 529 -2.99 37.91 -58.24
C LYS A 529 -1.90 38.61 -59.06
N ALA A 530 -2.05 38.68 -60.38
CA ALA A 530 -1.09 39.33 -61.26
C ALA A 530 -0.97 40.84 -60.98
N PHE A 531 -2.07 41.52 -60.66
CA PHE A 531 -2.07 42.95 -60.33
C PHE A 531 -1.38 43.24 -58.99
N LEU A 532 -1.63 42.44 -57.95
CA LEU A 532 -1.02 42.62 -56.63
C LEU A 532 0.48 42.30 -56.67
N LEU A 533 0.87 41.22 -57.37
CA LEU A 533 2.28 40.81 -57.53
C LEU A 533 3.08 41.74 -58.45
N GLY A 534 2.44 42.32 -59.47
CA GLY A 534 3.09 43.27 -60.39
C GLY A 534 3.38 44.65 -59.77
N LYS A 535 2.81 44.96 -58.60
CA LYS A 535 3.00 46.24 -57.89
C LYS A 535 3.85 46.16 -56.62
N THR A 536 4.29 44.97 -56.22
CA THR A 536 5.27 44.74 -55.14
C THR A 536 6.71 44.73 -55.64
N SER A 537 6.94 44.63 -56.96
CA SER A 537 8.28 44.56 -57.59
C SER A 537 8.83 45.90 -58.11
N GLY A 538 8.30 47.03 -57.64
CA GLY A 538 8.63 48.37 -58.13
C GLY A 538 9.09 49.32 -57.04
#